data_AF-A0A318TZ94-F1
#
_entry.id   AF-A0A318TZ94-F1
#
_cell.length_a   1.000
_cell.length_b   1.000
_cell.length_c   1.000
_cell.angle_alpha   90.00
_cell.angle_beta   90.00
_cell.angle_gamma   90.00
#
_symmetry.space_group_name_H-M   'P 1'
#
loop_
_entity.id
_entity.type
_entity.pdbx_description
1 polymer ?
#
loop_
_entity_poly.entity_id
_entity_poly.type
_entity_poly.pdbx_seq_one_letter_code
_entity_poly.pdbx_strand_id
1 'polypeptide(L)'
;MDRKLLAPLTLIVALTFAGSPFLSEGFRGFTPSQFPVVADRWPVQPVGWAFSIWGAIYLWLIVGAGYGLVRAWRNPDWQEMRLALILSLAVGSFWITVANLQPVLATVMLIFMAATASAAFLRAPTGKGGAGLWAAGPVGLYAGWVTAACGVAIAITLGGQGVLTGQQAAYLSLTGVILAALIVVWRRPEVPSYAFGAGWALFGVIVSNARAGDWPVLSLAAGGLLLVTATLLLRRRKLQ
;
A
#
# COMPACT_ATOMS: atom_id res chain seq x y z
N MET A 1 -10.95 -24.40 -1.51
CA MET A 1 -11.33 -23.74 -0.25
C MET A 1 -12.82 -23.45 -0.28
N ASP A 2 -13.59 -23.88 0.71
CA ASP A 2 -15.03 -23.57 0.78
C ASP A 2 -15.21 -22.04 0.85
N ARG A 3 -15.98 -21.47 -0.07
CA ARG A 3 -16.27 -20.03 -0.14
C ARG A 3 -16.89 -19.50 1.15
N LYS A 4 -17.51 -20.38 1.95
CA LYS A 4 -18.06 -20.04 3.28
C LYS A 4 -16.98 -19.67 4.30
N LEU A 5 -15.77 -20.24 4.20
CA LEU A 5 -14.68 -19.98 5.16
C LEU A 5 -13.93 -18.67 4.88
N LEU A 6 -14.09 -18.08 3.70
CA LEU A 6 -13.36 -16.88 3.31
C LEU A 6 -13.74 -15.65 4.13
N ALA A 7 -15.03 -15.48 4.49
CA ALA A 7 -15.48 -14.35 5.30
C ALA A 7 -14.82 -14.32 6.69
N PRO A 8 -14.95 -15.39 7.53
CA PRO A 8 -14.32 -15.39 8.85
C PRO A 8 -12.80 -15.36 8.75
N LEU A 9 -12.21 -16.05 7.78
CA LEU A 9 -10.76 -16.02 7.56
C LEU A 9 -10.26 -14.61 7.24
N THR A 10 -10.98 -13.84 6.42
CA THR A 10 -10.61 -12.44 6.11
C THR A 10 -10.56 -11.59 7.38
N LEU A 11 -11.55 -11.74 8.27
CA LEU A 11 -11.56 -11.01 9.54
C LEU A 11 -10.40 -11.44 10.45
N ILE A 12 -10.15 -12.75 10.57
CA ILE A 12 -9.04 -13.28 11.38
C ILE A 12 -7.70 -12.72 10.88
N VAL A 13 -7.41 -12.80 9.59
CA VAL A 13 -6.12 -12.29 9.07
C VAL A 13 -6.04 -10.76 9.11
N ALA A 14 -7.16 -10.03 9.03
CA ALA A 14 -7.16 -8.58 9.24
C ALA A 14 -6.81 -8.22 10.70
N LEU A 15 -7.34 -8.97 11.67
CA LEU A 15 -7.01 -8.82 13.09
C LEU A 15 -5.54 -9.19 13.35
N THR A 16 -5.06 -10.32 12.82
CA THR A 16 -3.66 -10.73 12.96
C THR A 16 -2.71 -9.70 12.33
N PHE A 17 -3.05 -9.19 11.15
CA PHE A 17 -2.25 -8.17 10.47
C PHE A 17 -2.17 -6.87 11.28
N ALA A 18 -3.31 -6.38 11.79
CA ALA A 18 -3.36 -5.20 12.66
C ALA A 18 -2.68 -5.43 14.03
N GLY A 19 -2.64 -6.67 14.50
CA GLY A 19 -1.95 -7.08 15.72
C GLY A 19 -0.42 -7.17 15.57
N SER A 20 0.08 -7.39 14.36
CA SER A 20 1.51 -7.62 14.09
C SER A 20 2.47 -6.55 14.65
N PRO A 21 2.15 -5.24 14.64
CA PRO A 21 3.06 -4.23 15.20
C PRO A 21 3.23 -4.32 16.71
N PHE A 22 2.29 -4.93 17.45
CA PHE A 22 2.39 -5.14 18.90
C PHE A 22 3.25 -6.36 19.28
N LEU A 23 3.49 -7.25 18.31
CA LEU A 23 4.29 -8.46 18.47
C LEU A 23 5.71 -8.30 17.91
N SER A 24 6.04 -7.11 17.42
CA SER A 24 7.32 -6.79 16.81
C SER A 24 7.89 -5.50 17.38
N GLU A 25 9.21 -5.34 17.27
CA GLU A 25 9.84 -4.04 17.47
C GLU A 25 9.38 -3.13 16.31
N GLY A 26 8.47 -2.19 16.60
CA GLY A 26 7.70 -1.47 15.57
C GLY A 26 8.54 -0.90 14.42
N PHE A 27 7.95 -0.84 13.21
CA PHE A 27 8.65 -0.44 11.99
C PHE A 27 8.40 1.01 11.59
N ARG A 28 9.47 1.79 11.42
CA ARG A 28 9.42 3.20 10.92
C ARG A 28 10.14 3.38 9.58
N GLY A 29 10.52 2.29 8.94
CA GLY A 29 11.41 2.24 7.78
C GLY A 29 12.62 1.36 8.04
N PHE A 30 13.33 0.97 6.97
CA PHE A 30 14.58 0.24 7.10
C PHE A 30 15.68 1.12 7.70
N THR A 31 16.57 0.53 8.50
CA THR A 31 17.68 1.24 9.12
C THR A 31 18.97 1.09 8.31
N PRO A 32 19.87 2.09 8.30
CA PRO A 32 21.08 2.04 7.49
C PRO A 32 22.00 0.86 7.81
N SER A 33 22.03 0.41 9.07
CA SER A 33 22.84 -0.72 9.54
C SER A 33 22.45 -2.08 8.95
N GLN A 34 21.29 -2.19 8.28
CA GLN A 34 20.83 -3.43 7.67
C GLN A 34 21.42 -3.68 6.27
N PHE A 35 22.20 -2.75 5.74
CA PHE A 35 22.70 -2.79 4.37
C PHE A 35 24.22 -2.64 4.29
N PRO A 36 24.87 -3.25 3.28
CA PRO A 36 26.30 -3.08 3.06
C PRO A 36 26.66 -1.64 2.65
N VAL A 37 25.81 -0.97 1.87
CA VAL A 37 25.94 0.45 1.56
C VAL A 37 25.08 1.25 2.53
N VAL A 38 25.74 1.91 3.48
CA VAL A 38 25.11 2.75 4.50
C VAL A 38 24.76 4.11 3.88
N ALA A 39 23.51 4.55 4.05
CA ALA A 39 23.06 5.87 3.64
C ALA A 39 22.35 6.57 4.80
N ASP A 40 22.65 7.85 5.02
CA ASP A 40 22.01 8.65 6.07
C ASP A 40 20.53 8.93 5.76
N ARG A 41 20.16 8.90 4.48
CA ARG A 41 18.80 9.15 4.01
C ARG A 41 18.51 8.39 2.72
N TRP A 42 17.27 7.94 2.59
CA TRP A 42 16.71 7.40 1.35
C TRP A 42 15.73 8.41 0.73
N PRO A 43 16.02 9.01 -0.44
CA PRO A 43 15.17 10.06 -1.02
C PRO A 43 13.72 9.63 -1.27
N VAL A 44 13.51 8.35 -1.57
CA VAL A 44 12.19 7.74 -1.80
C VAL A 44 11.33 7.64 -0.53
N GLN A 45 11.92 7.72 0.66
CA GLN A 45 11.23 7.41 1.91
C GLN A 45 10.33 8.58 2.35
N PRO A 46 9.04 8.32 2.62
CA PRO A 46 8.14 9.33 3.18
C PRO A 46 8.61 9.80 4.57
N VAL A 47 8.28 11.03 4.91
CA VAL A 47 8.47 11.57 6.27
C VAL A 47 7.77 10.69 7.32
N GLY A 48 8.36 10.56 8.52
CA GLY A 48 7.94 9.58 9.53
C GLY A 48 6.48 9.65 9.98
N TRP A 49 5.87 10.85 10.05
CA TRP A 49 4.45 10.97 10.41
C TRP A 49 3.51 10.39 9.35
N ALA A 50 3.95 10.22 8.10
CA ALA A 50 3.12 9.64 7.03
C ALA A 50 2.73 8.19 7.35
N PHE A 51 3.53 7.46 8.14
CA PHE A 51 3.25 6.09 8.56
C PHE A 51 2.07 5.98 9.55
N SER A 52 1.55 7.08 10.09
CA SER A 52 0.35 7.07 10.94
C SER A 52 -0.92 6.60 10.21
N ILE A 53 -0.91 6.63 8.87
CA ILE A 53 -2.00 6.11 8.02
C ILE A 53 -2.32 4.63 8.29
N TRP A 54 -1.35 3.86 8.80
CA TRP A 54 -1.56 2.46 9.17
C TRP A 54 -2.69 2.29 10.19
N GLY A 55 -2.84 3.20 11.16
CA GLY A 55 -3.94 3.13 12.12
C GLY A 55 -5.31 3.18 11.46
N ALA A 56 -5.48 4.09 10.48
CA ALA A 56 -6.71 4.20 9.70
C ALA A 56 -6.93 2.97 8.80
N ILE A 57 -5.86 2.46 8.16
CA ILE A 57 -5.91 1.24 7.33
C ILE A 57 -6.35 0.03 8.16
N TYR A 58 -5.72 -0.21 9.31
CA TYR A 58 -6.03 -1.34 10.17
C TYR A 58 -7.48 -1.29 10.64
N LEU A 59 -7.92 -0.16 11.19
CA LEU A 59 -9.28 0.00 11.68
C LEU A 59 -10.30 -0.23 10.57
N TRP A 60 -10.09 0.36 9.39
CA TRP A 60 -11.05 0.26 8.30
C TRP A 60 -11.08 -1.13 7.66
N LEU A 61 -9.94 -1.83 7.56
CA LEU A 61 -9.90 -3.23 7.13
C LEU A 61 -10.65 -4.14 8.11
N ILE A 62 -10.47 -3.97 9.42
CA ILE A 62 -11.18 -4.76 10.45
C ILE A 62 -12.69 -4.51 10.36
N VAL A 63 -13.12 -3.25 10.36
CA VAL A 63 -14.55 -2.91 10.29
C VAL A 63 -15.16 -3.38 8.97
N GLY A 64 -14.45 -3.23 7.84
CA GLY A 64 -14.87 -3.72 6.55
C GLY A 64 -15.00 -5.25 6.47
N ALA A 65 -14.03 -5.97 7.03
CA ALA A 65 -14.09 -7.44 7.13
C ALA A 65 -15.22 -7.92 8.05
N GLY A 66 -15.44 -7.24 9.18
CA GLY A 66 -16.55 -7.51 10.11
C GLY A 66 -17.92 -7.26 9.45
N TYR A 67 -18.06 -6.13 8.74
CA TYR A 67 -19.25 -5.87 7.93
C TYR A 67 -19.45 -6.96 6.87
N GLY A 68 -18.39 -7.33 6.16
CA GLY A 68 -18.40 -8.39 5.16
C GLY A 68 -18.81 -9.75 5.72
N LEU A 69 -18.45 -10.04 6.98
CA LEU A 69 -18.84 -11.24 7.70
C LEU A 69 -20.34 -11.22 8.07
N VAL A 70 -20.85 -10.11 8.61
CA VAL A 70 -22.24 -10.02 9.08
C VAL A 70 -23.24 -9.84 7.93
N ARG A 71 -22.93 -8.97 6.97
CA ARG A 71 -23.87 -8.50 5.94
C ARG A 71 -23.64 -9.13 4.57
N ALA A 72 -22.44 -9.65 4.30
CA ALA A 72 -22.05 -10.12 2.98
C ALA A 72 -21.35 -11.49 2.99
N TRP A 73 -21.56 -12.31 4.02
CA TRP A 73 -20.85 -13.59 4.15
C TRP A 73 -21.09 -14.51 2.94
N ARG A 74 -22.32 -14.56 2.39
CA ARG A 74 -22.68 -15.35 1.19
C ARG A 74 -22.63 -14.55 -0.12
N ASN A 75 -22.36 -13.25 -0.10
CA ASN A 75 -22.43 -12.42 -1.30
C ASN A 75 -21.28 -12.79 -2.26
N PRO A 76 -21.58 -13.28 -3.49
CA PRO A 76 -20.56 -13.67 -4.46
C PRO A 76 -19.56 -12.57 -4.80
N ASP A 77 -20.01 -11.31 -4.92
CA ASP A 77 -19.17 -10.18 -5.33
C ASP A 77 -18.07 -9.90 -4.29
N TRP A 78 -18.34 -10.17 -3.01
CA TRP A 78 -17.34 -10.05 -1.95
C TRP A 78 -16.32 -11.20 -1.98
N GLN A 79 -16.67 -12.37 -2.52
CA GLN A 79 -15.78 -13.52 -2.54
C GLN A 79 -14.59 -13.31 -3.47
N GLU A 80 -14.77 -12.57 -4.57
CA GLU A 80 -13.74 -12.37 -5.58
C GLU A 80 -12.50 -11.64 -5.05
N MET A 81 -12.69 -10.68 -4.14
CA MET A 81 -11.57 -9.96 -3.52
C MET A 81 -10.92 -10.71 -2.35
N ARG A 82 -11.66 -11.59 -1.65
CA ARG A 82 -11.25 -12.13 -0.34
C ARG A 82 -9.96 -12.94 -0.41
N LEU A 83 -9.82 -13.83 -1.39
CA LEU A 83 -8.61 -14.66 -1.46
C LEU A 83 -7.35 -13.81 -1.65
N ALA A 84 -7.40 -12.85 -2.58
CA ALA A 84 -6.28 -11.97 -2.84
C ALA A 84 -5.96 -11.08 -1.61
N LEU A 85 -7.00 -10.59 -0.92
CA LEU A 85 -6.82 -9.82 0.32
C LEU A 85 -6.20 -10.70 1.43
N ILE A 86 -6.71 -11.91 1.64
CA ILE A 86 -6.21 -12.85 2.64
C ILE A 86 -4.73 -13.14 2.41
N LEU A 87 -4.33 -13.44 1.16
CA LEU A 87 -2.93 -13.69 0.84
C LEU A 87 -2.04 -12.49 1.17
N SER A 88 -2.50 -11.27 0.83
CA SER A 88 -1.78 -10.04 1.16
C SER A 88 -1.62 -9.83 2.66
N LEU A 89 -2.71 -9.93 3.42
CA LEU A 89 -2.73 -9.68 4.87
C LEU A 89 -2.00 -10.79 5.66
N ALA A 90 -2.07 -12.04 5.20
CA ALA A 90 -1.35 -13.16 5.80
C ALA A 90 0.17 -12.97 5.69
N VAL A 91 0.68 -12.64 4.50
CA VAL A 91 2.10 -12.27 4.33
C VAL A 91 2.43 -11.01 5.13
N GLY A 92 1.51 -10.04 5.12
CA GLY A 92 1.65 -8.81 5.90
C GLY A 92 1.73 -9.05 7.41
N SER A 93 1.16 -10.11 7.94
CA SER A 93 1.20 -10.37 9.38
C SER A 93 2.63 -10.62 9.90
N PHE A 94 3.56 -10.97 9.00
CA PHE A 94 4.95 -11.26 9.33
C PHE A 94 5.94 -10.23 8.76
N TRP A 95 5.49 -9.30 7.91
CA TRP A 95 6.40 -8.46 7.13
C TRP A 95 7.29 -7.58 7.98
N ILE A 96 6.78 -7.04 9.10
CA ILE A 96 7.56 -6.16 9.99
C ILE A 96 8.72 -6.92 10.62
N THR A 97 8.45 -8.10 11.19
CA THR A 97 9.48 -8.96 11.78
C THR A 97 10.54 -9.31 10.75
N VAL A 98 10.13 -9.68 9.54
CA VAL A 98 11.08 -9.98 8.46
C VAL A 98 11.83 -8.72 8.02
N ALA A 99 11.20 -7.55 7.98
CA ALA A 99 11.85 -6.30 7.59
C ALA A 99 12.94 -5.85 8.56
N ASN A 100 12.80 -6.15 9.85
CA ASN A 100 13.84 -5.88 10.84
C ASN A 100 15.05 -6.82 10.71
N LEU A 101 14.85 -8.03 10.17
CA LEU A 101 15.89 -9.07 10.10
C LEU A 101 16.54 -9.21 8.72
N GLN A 102 15.74 -9.12 7.65
CA GLN A 102 16.08 -9.49 6.29
C GLN A 102 15.42 -8.53 5.28
N PRO A 103 16.02 -7.36 5.01
CA PRO A 103 15.41 -6.33 4.16
C PRO A 103 15.08 -6.80 2.75
N VAL A 104 15.95 -7.61 2.14
CA VAL A 104 15.75 -8.15 0.78
C VAL A 104 14.50 -9.04 0.74
N LEU A 105 14.34 -9.94 1.71
CA LEU A 105 13.17 -10.81 1.80
C LEU A 105 11.89 -10.00 2.07
N ALA A 106 11.95 -8.99 2.93
CA ALA A 106 10.84 -8.09 3.18
C ALA A 106 10.42 -7.32 1.92
N THR A 107 11.35 -6.93 1.05
CA THR A 107 11.05 -6.34 -0.26
C THR A 107 10.31 -7.31 -1.16
N VAL A 108 10.71 -8.59 -1.21
CA VAL A 108 9.97 -9.64 -1.95
C VAL A 108 8.55 -9.81 -1.39
N MET A 109 8.40 -9.82 -0.07
CA MET A 109 7.08 -9.87 0.58
C MET A 109 6.22 -8.66 0.21
N LEU A 110 6.77 -7.44 0.21
CA LEU A 110 6.04 -6.23 -0.17
C LEU A 110 5.62 -6.23 -1.64
N ILE A 111 6.44 -6.78 -2.55
CA ILE A 111 6.04 -6.98 -3.96
C ILE A 111 4.82 -7.90 -4.04
N PHE A 112 4.86 -9.05 -3.35
CA PHE A 112 3.74 -9.99 -3.30
C PHE A 112 2.49 -9.35 -2.67
N MET A 113 2.65 -8.64 -1.55
CA MET A 113 1.57 -7.94 -0.86
C MET A 113 0.94 -6.88 -1.76
N ALA A 114 1.74 -6.05 -2.45
CA ALA A 114 1.25 -5.00 -3.34
C ALA A 114 0.47 -5.58 -4.52
N ALA A 115 0.98 -6.65 -5.14
CA ALA A 115 0.32 -7.33 -6.25
C ALA A 115 -1.02 -7.92 -5.82
N THR A 116 -1.05 -8.66 -4.70
CA THR A 116 -2.27 -9.30 -4.20
C THR A 116 -3.28 -8.30 -3.62
N ALA A 117 -2.83 -7.23 -2.95
CA ALA A 117 -3.69 -6.14 -2.49
C ALA A 117 -4.33 -5.39 -3.65
N SER A 118 -3.55 -5.06 -4.68
CA SER A 118 -4.08 -4.41 -5.89
C SER A 118 -5.06 -5.32 -6.62
N ALA A 119 -4.76 -6.61 -6.71
CA ALA A 119 -5.68 -7.58 -7.31
C ALA A 119 -6.97 -7.76 -6.48
N ALA A 120 -6.90 -7.66 -5.15
CA ALA A 120 -8.08 -7.63 -4.29
C ALA A 120 -8.91 -6.36 -4.54
N PHE A 121 -8.27 -5.20 -4.61
CA PHE A 121 -8.94 -3.92 -4.87
C PHE A 121 -9.64 -3.90 -6.23
N LEU A 122 -8.98 -4.37 -7.29
CA LEU A 122 -9.55 -4.44 -8.64
C LEU A 122 -10.77 -5.37 -8.72
N ARG A 123 -10.92 -6.32 -7.80
CA ARG A 123 -12.06 -7.25 -7.68
C ARG A 123 -13.05 -6.86 -6.59
N ALA A 124 -12.78 -5.79 -5.83
CA ALA A 124 -13.62 -5.41 -4.72
C ALA A 124 -14.96 -4.82 -5.22
N PRO A 125 -16.10 -5.19 -4.62
CA PRO A 125 -17.39 -4.69 -5.04
C PRO A 125 -17.61 -3.23 -4.64
N THR A 126 -18.24 -2.46 -5.53
CA THR A 126 -18.59 -1.04 -5.33
C THR A 126 -20.09 -0.76 -5.31
N GLY A 127 -20.91 -1.77 -5.60
CA GLY A 127 -22.35 -1.66 -5.78
C GLY A 127 -23.18 -1.39 -4.52
N LYS A 128 -24.46 -1.75 -4.58
CA LYS A 128 -25.48 -1.48 -3.54
C LYS A 128 -25.10 -2.07 -2.17
N GLY A 129 -25.71 -1.55 -1.11
CA GLY A 129 -25.59 -2.11 0.25
C GLY A 129 -24.28 -1.78 0.97
N GLY A 130 -23.65 -0.64 0.64
CA GLY A 130 -22.45 -0.15 1.33
C GLY A 130 -21.14 -0.82 0.91
N ALA A 131 -21.14 -1.65 -0.14
CA ALA A 131 -19.95 -2.36 -0.61
C ALA A 131 -18.79 -1.41 -0.97
N GLY A 132 -19.09 -0.26 -1.59
CA GLY A 132 -18.07 0.75 -1.86
C GLY A 132 -17.34 1.25 -0.59
N LEU A 133 -18.05 1.43 0.51
CA LEU A 133 -17.49 1.94 1.77
C LEU A 133 -16.83 0.84 2.62
N TRP A 134 -17.39 -0.37 2.63
CA TRP A 134 -16.98 -1.44 3.54
C TRP A 134 -16.12 -2.54 2.88
N ALA A 135 -16.09 -2.61 1.55
CA ALA A 135 -15.20 -3.51 0.79
C ALA A 135 -14.14 -2.73 0.02
N ALA A 136 -14.54 -2.04 -1.06
CA ALA A 136 -13.57 -1.41 -1.96
C ALA A 136 -12.79 -0.25 -1.31
N GLY A 137 -13.45 0.52 -0.44
CA GLY A 137 -12.86 1.60 0.36
C GLY A 137 -11.61 1.17 1.12
N PRO A 138 -11.72 0.30 2.15
CA PRO A 138 -10.59 -0.10 2.98
C PRO A 138 -9.51 -0.85 2.17
N VAL A 139 -9.92 -1.74 1.26
CA VAL A 139 -8.98 -2.50 0.42
C VAL A 139 -8.20 -1.56 -0.51
N GLY A 140 -8.86 -0.54 -1.07
CA GLY A 140 -8.20 0.48 -1.90
C GLY A 140 -7.19 1.29 -1.12
N LEU A 141 -7.56 1.81 0.06
CA LEU A 141 -6.64 2.58 0.91
C LEU A 141 -5.37 1.78 1.23
N TYR A 142 -5.56 0.53 1.66
CA TYR A 142 -4.49 -0.42 1.92
C TYR A 142 -3.61 -0.66 0.67
N ALA A 143 -4.22 -1.01 -0.46
CA ALA A 143 -3.49 -1.35 -1.68
C ALA A 143 -2.68 -0.17 -2.23
N GLY A 144 -3.22 1.06 -2.16
CA GLY A 144 -2.52 2.27 -2.58
C GLY A 144 -1.28 2.55 -1.73
N TRP A 145 -1.43 2.44 -0.41
CA TRP A 145 -0.30 2.61 0.51
C TRP A 145 0.78 1.53 0.34
N VAL A 146 0.38 0.25 0.25
CA VAL A 146 1.33 -0.87 0.07
C VAL A 146 2.06 -0.80 -1.27
N THR A 147 1.41 -0.28 -2.33
CA THR A 147 2.08 -0.03 -3.61
C THR A 147 3.24 0.95 -3.45
N ALA A 148 3.03 2.06 -2.72
CA ALA A 148 4.10 3.01 -2.44
C ALA A 148 5.18 2.42 -1.53
N ALA A 149 4.79 1.68 -0.47
CA ALA A 149 5.73 1.01 0.42
C ALA A 149 6.61 -0.02 -0.31
N CYS A 150 6.05 -0.75 -1.29
CA CYS A 150 6.79 -1.64 -2.17
C CYS A 150 7.85 -0.89 -2.98
N GLY A 151 7.52 0.25 -3.58
CA GLY A 151 8.49 1.09 -4.28
C GLY A 151 9.62 1.59 -3.37
N VAL A 152 9.28 2.04 -2.16
CA VAL A 152 10.25 2.43 -1.13
C VAL A 152 11.20 1.26 -0.82
N ALA A 153 10.67 0.07 -0.58
CA ALA A 153 11.46 -1.10 -0.24
C ALA A 153 12.40 -1.54 -1.37
N ILE A 154 11.92 -1.52 -2.62
CA ILE A 154 12.74 -1.78 -3.81
C ILE A 154 13.89 -0.77 -3.89
N ALA A 155 13.60 0.52 -3.75
CA ALA A 155 14.63 1.56 -3.89
C ALA A 155 15.68 1.49 -2.79
N ILE A 156 15.24 1.30 -1.54
CA ILE A 156 16.16 1.14 -0.40
C ILE A 156 17.00 -0.13 -0.56
N THR A 157 16.40 -1.24 -1.03
CA THR A 157 17.15 -2.48 -1.23
C THR A 157 18.17 -2.35 -2.36
N LEU A 158 17.79 -1.79 -3.51
CA LEU A 158 18.72 -1.58 -4.63
C LEU A 158 19.86 -0.62 -4.26
N GLY A 159 19.54 0.45 -3.54
CA GLY A 159 20.51 1.41 -3.02
C GLY A 159 21.45 0.80 -1.98
N GLY A 160 20.87 0.13 -1.00
CA GLY A 160 21.60 -0.49 0.11
C GLY A 160 22.48 -1.67 -0.32
N GLN A 161 22.11 -2.40 -1.38
CA GLN A 161 22.95 -3.45 -1.97
C GLN A 161 23.99 -2.91 -2.97
N GLY A 162 24.04 -1.61 -3.22
CA GLY A 162 24.98 -0.99 -4.16
C GLY A 162 24.69 -1.27 -5.64
N VAL A 163 23.49 -1.79 -5.97
CA VAL A 163 23.09 -2.05 -7.37
C VAL A 163 22.84 -0.74 -8.12
N LEU A 164 22.25 0.24 -7.42
CA LEU A 164 22.02 1.59 -7.92
C LEU A 164 22.44 2.60 -6.85
N THR A 165 22.72 3.84 -7.26
CA THR A 165 22.79 4.94 -6.28
C THR A 165 21.42 5.18 -5.65
N GLY A 166 21.37 5.75 -4.44
CA GLY A 166 20.12 6.10 -3.77
C GLY A 166 19.21 6.99 -4.63
N GLN A 167 19.80 7.87 -5.45
CA GLN A 167 19.06 8.74 -6.37
C GLN A 167 18.45 7.97 -7.55
N GLN A 168 19.25 7.13 -8.22
CA GLN A 168 18.77 6.31 -9.34
C GLN A 168 17.67 5.35 -8.89
N ALA A 169 17.85 4.73 -7.72
CA ALA A 169 16.86 3.85 -7.12
C ALA A 169 15.56 4.61 -6.81
N ALA A 170 15.65 5.82 -6.26
CA ALA A 170 14.48 6.66 -5.99
C ALA A 170 13.70 7.02 -7.27
N TYR A 171 14.39 7.43 -8.34
CA TYR A 171 13.74 7.74 -9.62
C TYR A 171 13.04 6.53 -10.22
N LEU A 172 13.71 5.38 -10.25
CA LEU A 172 13.15 4.13 -10.77
C LEU A 172 11.88 3.74 -10.00
N SER A 173 11.98 3.66 -8.67
CA SER A 173 10.85 3.24 -7.83
C SER A 173 9.69 4.23 -7.82
N LEU A 174 9.96 5.55 -7.74
CA LEU A 174 8.88 6.55 -7.79
C LEU A 174 8.15 6.51 -9.12
N THR A 175 8.88 6.40 -10.23
CA THR A 175 8.27 6.25 -11.55
C THR A 175 7.39 5.00 -11.61
N GLY A 176 7.89 3.86 -11.11
CA GLY A 176 7.12 2.62 -11.02
C GLY A 176 5.85 2.75 -10.18
N VAL A 177 5.94 3.38 -8.99
CA VAL A 177 4.79 3.65 -8.11
C VAL A 177 3.76 4.54 -8.79
N ILE A 178 4.21 5.63 -9.45
CA ILE A 178 3.32 6.55 -10.15
C ILE A 178 2.60 5.83 -11.29
N LEU A 179 3.32 5.06 -12.12
CA LEU A 179 2.73 4.30 -13.22
C LEU A 179 1.72 3.26 -12.72
N ALA A 180 2.06 2.50 -11.68
CA ALA A 180 1.15 1.54 -11.06
C ALA A 180 -0.11 2.24 -10.54
N ALA A 181 0.04 3.38 -9.85
CA ALA A 181 -1.07 4.13 -9.33
C ALA A 181 -1.98 4.68 -10.43
N LEU A 182 -1.40 5.22 -11.50
CA LEU A 182 -2.16 5.69 -12.67
C LEU A 182 -2.96 4.56 -13.31
N ILE A 183 -2.36 3.38 -13.50
CA ILE A 183 -3.05 2.21 -14.08
C ILE A 183 -4.23 1.78 -13.20
N VAL A 184 -4.03 1.67 -11.88
CA VAL A 184 -5.08 1.22 -10.96
C VAL A 184 -6.21 2.25 -10.88
N VAL A 185 -5.88 3.53 -10.72
CA VAL A 185 -6.87 4.62 -10.68
C VAL A 185 -7.63 4.75 -12.00
N TRP A 186 -6.95 4.54 -13.14
CA TRP A 186 -7.62 4.53 -14.43
C TRP A 186 -8.67 3.42 -14.54
N ARG A 187 -8.38 2.24 -13.99
CA ARG A 187 -9.28 1.07 -14.00
C ARG A 187 -10.43 1.16 -13.00
N ARG A 188 -10.21 1.80 -11.84
CA ARG A 188 -11.21 1.88 -10.75
C ARG A 188 -11.40 3.32 -10.25
N PRO A 189 -11.74 4.28 -11.12
CA PRO A 189 -11.84 5.70 -10.73
C PRO A 189 -13.00 5.97 -9.77
N GLU A 190 -14.01 5.11 -9.71
CA GLU A 190 -15.16 5.23 -8.82
C GLU A 190 -14.82 5.05 -7.34
N VAL A 191 -13.65 4.49 -7.00
CA VAL A 191 -13.19 4.30 -5.62
C VAL A 191 -11.91 5.11 -5.35
N PRO A 192 -12.01 6.29 -4.71
CA PRO A 192 -10.87 7.20 -4.57
C PRO A 192 -9.82 6.75 -3.54
N SER A 193 -10.13 5.75 -2.71
CA SER A 193 -9.28 5.37 -1.56
C SER A 193 -7.90 4.87 -1.97
N TYR A 194 -7.77 4.19 -3.11
CA TYR A 194 -6.46 3.80 -3.65
C TYR A 194 -5.59 5.02 -3.99
N ALA A 195 -6.17 5.98 -4.72
CA ALA A 195 -5.47 7.23 -5.06
C ALA A 195 -5.07 7.99 -3.80
N PHE A 196 -5.92 8.00 -2.77
CA PHE A 196 -5.61 8.63 -1.50
C PHE A 196 -4.44 7.94 -0.78
N GLY A 197 -4.42 6.60 -0.70
CA GLY A 197 -3.33 5.86 -0.06
C GLY A 197 -1.98 6.08 -0.76
N ALA A 198 -1.94 5.99 -2.08
CA ALA A 198 -0.72 6.25 -2.86
C ALA A 198 -0.32 7.75 -2.80
N GLY A 199 -1.30 8.65 -2.90
CA GLY A 199 -1.08 10.09 -2.85
C GLY A 199 -0.57 10.58 -1.50
N TRP A 200 -1.04 9.99 -0.40
CA TRP A 200 -0.53 10.27 0.95
C TRP A 200 0.95 9.91 1.08
N ALA A 201 1.38 8.78 0.52
CA ALA A 201 2.78 8.40 0.49
C ALA A 201 3.61 9.39 -0.34
N LEU A 202 3.16 9.74 -1.55
CA LEU A 202 3.83 10.74 -2.39
C LEU A 202 3.94 12.10 -1.68
N PHE A 203 2.89 12.52 -0.97
CA PHE A 203 2.93 13.74 -0.16
C PHE A 203 3.98 13.65 0.96
N GLY A 204 4.09 12.51 1.63
CA GLY A 204 5.14 12.29 2.61
C GLY A 204 6.55 12.35 2.01
N VAL A 205 6.73 11.87 0.76
CA VAL A 205 7.99 11.98 0.00
C VAL A 205 8.29 13.44 -0.33
N ILE A 206 7.30 14.22 -0.80
CA ILE A 206 7.45 15.65 -1.08
C ILE A 206 7.96 16.39 0.16
N VAL A 207 7.32 16.17 1.32
CA VAL A 207 7.71 16.82 2.58
C VAL A 207 9.11 16.41 3.04
N SER A 208 9.46 15.12 2.90
CA SER A 208 10.80 14.61 3.23
C SER A 208 11.89 15.29 2.39
N ASN A 209 11.64 15.45 1.09
CA ASN A 209 12.61 16.02 0.14
C ASN A 209 12.67 17.55 0.18
N ALA A 210 11.56 18.22 0.50
CA ALA A 210 11.55 19.68 0.69
C ALA A 210 12.47 20.09 1.85
N ARG A 211 12.46 19.32 2.95
CA ARG A 211 13.34 19.55 4.11
C ARG A 211 14.80 19.29 3.81
N ALA A 212 15.08 18.36 2.89
CA ALA A 212 16.44 17.96 2.52
C ALA A 212 17.03 18.74 1.33
N GLY A 213 16.24 19.58 0.64
CA GLY A 213 16.67 20.32 -0.54
C GLY A 213 16.81 19.47 -1.82
N ASP A 214 16.24 18.26 -1.87
CA ASP A 214 16.31 17.36 -3.03
C ASP A 214 15.18 17.66 -4.02
N TRP A 215 15.37 18.75 -4.78
CA TRP A 215 14.41 19.26 -5.76
C TRP A 215 14.03 18.25 -6.86
N PRO A 216 14.96 17.42 -7.39
CA PRO A 216 14.59 16.44 -8.41
C PRO A 216 13.58 15.40 -7.91
N VAL A 217 13.81 14.77 -6.76
CA VAL A 217 12.89 13.76 -6.20
C VAL A 217 11.59 14.40 -5.77
N LEU A 218 11.65 15.59 -5.18
CA LEU A 218 10.47 16.38 -4.84
C LEU A 218 9.59 16.63 -6.07
N SER A 219 10.18 17.10 -7.16
CA SER A 219 9.46 17.45 -8.39
C SER A 219 8.80 16.23 -9.01
N LEU A 220 9.50 15.08 -9.02
CA LEU A 220 8.95 13.82 -9.49
C LEU A 220 7.75 13.37 -8.64
N ALA A 221 7.87 13.41 -7.32
CA ALA A 221 6.79 13.03 -6.41
C ALA A 221 5.57 13.99 -6.52
N ALA A 222 5.82 15.30 -6.63
CA ALA A 222 4.78 16.31 -6.83
C ALA A 222 4.06 16.14 -8.16
N GLY A 223 4.80 15.95 -9.26
CA GLY A 223 4.24 15.64 -10.57
C GLY A 223 3.41 14.36 -10.56
N GLY A 224 3.92 13.31 -9.91
CA GLY A 224 3.18 12.05 -9.70
C GLY A 224 1.86 12.25 -8.96
N LEU A 225 1.88 12.98 -7.84
CA LEU A 225 0.68 13.27 -7.05
C LEU A 225 -0.36 14.05 -7.86
N LEU A 226 0.09 15.05 -8.62
CA LEU A 226 -0.77 15.83 -9.52
C LEU A 226 -1.38 14.95 -10.60
N LEU A 227 -0.59 14.10 -11.27
CA LEU A 227 -1.07 13.21 -12.34
C LEU A 227 -2.09 12.19 -11.82
N VAL A 228 -1.84 11.56 -10.67
CA VAL A 228 -2.77 10.61 -10.04
C VAL A 228 -4.08 11.30 -9.68
N THR A 229 -4.00 12.49 -9.09
CA THR A 229 -5.18 13.27 -8.69
C THR A 229 -5.98 13.75 -9.91
N ALA A 230 -5.31 14.30 -10.93
CA ALA A 230 -5.94 14.73 -12.16
C ALA A 230 -6.62 13.55 -12.88
N THR A 231 -5.95 12.39 -12.95
CA THR A 231 -6.52 11.17 -13.55
C THR A 231 -7.78 10.73 -12.82
N LEU A 232 -7.76 10.71 -11.48
CA LEU A 232 -8.94 10.39 -10.67
C LEU A 232 -10.10 11.34 -10.98
N LEU A 233 -9.86 12.65 -10.93
CA LEU A 233 -10.90 13.66 -11.13
C LEU A 233 -11.49 13.60 -12.56
N LEU A 234 -10.64 13.51 -13.58
CA LEU A 234 -11.07 13.45 -14.98
C LEU A 234 -11.85 12.17 -15.29
N ARG A 235 -11.41 11.02 -14.77
CA ARG A 235 -12.10 9.74 -14.98
C ARG A 235 -13.43 9.67 -14.25
N ARG A 236 -13.52 10.24 -13.03
CA ARG A 236 -14.79 10.31 -12.28
C ARG A 236 -15.83 11.20 -12.93
N ARG A 237 -15.42 12.35 -13.50
CA ARG A 237 -16.34 13.22 -14.26
C ARG A 237 -16.97 12.51 -15.46
N LYS A 238 -16.25 11.59 -16.11
CA LYS A 238 -16.77 10.79 -17.24
C LYS A 238 -17.75 9.69 -16.81
N LEU A 239 -17.86 9.37 -15.52
CA LEU A 239 -18.80 8.38 -14.99
C LEU A 239 -20.12 9.00 -14.52
N GLN A 240 -20.19 10.33 -14.42
CA GLN A 240 -21.38 11.11 -14.06
C GLN A 240 -22.10 11.54 -15.33
#